data_AF-A0A9Q0J5S3-F1
#
_entry.id   AF-A0A9Q0J5S3-F1
#
_cell.length_a   1.000
_cell.length_b   1.000
_cell.length_c   1.000
_cell.angle_alpha   90.00
_cell.angle_beta   90.00
_cell.angle_gamma   90.00
#
_symmetry.space_group_name_H-M   'P 1'
#
loop_
_entity.id
_entity.type
_entity.pdbx_description
1 polymer ?
#
loop_
_entity_poly.entity_id
_entity_poly.type
_entity_poly.pdbx_seq_one_letter_code
_entity_poly.pdbx_strand_id
1 'polypeptide(L)'
;MGSKKGFFFLVFLLLLCLPYSTPDLAADRAALLTLRSAVGGRTFRWNASQPTPCNWAGVKCEGNRVTVLRLPGVALTGTLPSGIFSNLTEIRTLSLRLNSLTGPLPSDLADCKTLRNLYLQGNRFSGEIPAFLFQLGDLVRLNLASNNFSGEIPTGLDKLKRLRTLYLENNQLSGSIPALEVKKLEQFNVSFNQLNGSIPARFKGFELSAFEGNSLCGKPLDACAGDDEGGSSIVVPSTPSRDGKPGKKKLSGGAIAGIVIGSVLGFILIVLVLIFLCRKKSRSKSRSIDIASIKQQELEIPGEKPLAEAENGGGGGSGYANSYSVAAAAAAAMVGSGKGADLNGGGAKKLVFFGKAAKVFDLEDLLRASAEVLGKGTFGTAYKAVLEVGTVVAVKRLKDVTITEKEFREKIETVGAMDHENLVPLRAYYYS
;
A
#
# COMPACT_ATOMS: atom_id res chain seq x y z
N MET A 1 -5.21 -5.84 68.87
CA MET A 1 -4.46 -5.92 67.59
C MET A 1 -5.18 -6.86 66.60
N GLY A 2 -6.46 -6.61 66.27
CA GLY A 2 -7.29 -7.56 65.50
C GLY A 2 -8.03 -7.00 64.27
N SER A 3 -8.07 -5.67 64.08
CA SER A 3 -8.96 -5.05 63.07
C SER A 3 -8.31 -4.85 61.68
N LYS A 4 -6.98 -4.86 61.57
CA LYS A 4 -6.28 -4.57 60.30
C LYS A 4 -6.30 -5.71 59.27
N LYS A 5 -6.45 -6.97 59.72
CA LYS A 5 -6.47 -8.15 58.83
C LYS A 5 -7.82 -8.32 58.12
N GLY A 6 -8.93 -7.97 58.78
CA GLY A 6 -10.26 -7.98 58.17
C GLY A 6 -10.41 -6.93 57.08
N PHE A 7 -9.86 -5.72 57.29
CA PHE A 7 -9.91 -4.65 56.29
C PHE A 7 -9.14 -4.99 55.01
N PHE A 8 -7.94 -5.57 55.12
CA PHE A 8 -7.14 -5.95 53.94
C PHE A 8 -7.78 -7.11 53.16
N PHE A 9 -8.41 -8.06 53.86
CA PHE A 9 -9.16 -9.15 53.24
C PHE A 9 -10.45 -8.66 52.56
N LEU A 10 -11.14 -7.68 53.16
CA LEU A 10 -12.33 -7.06 52.57
C LEU A 10 -11.99 -6.24 51.32
N VAL A 11 -10.87 -5.51 51.32
CA VAL A 11 -10.36 -4.77 50.16
C VAL A 11 -9.91 -5.72 49.03
N PHE A 12 -9.30 -6.85 49.38
CA PHE A 12 -8.93 -7.90 48.41
C PHE A 12 -10.16 -8.61 47.82
N LEU A 13 -11.20 -8.88 48.63
CA LEU A 13 -12.49 -9.37 48.13
C LEU A 13 -13.22 -8.32 47.27
N LEU A 14 -13.15 -7.04 47.62
CA LEU A 14 -13.72 -5.94 46.81
C LEU A 14 -13.00 -5.78 45.46
N LEU A 15 -11.69 -6.04 45.40
CA LEU A 15 -10.92 -6.09 44.13
C LEU A 15 -11.25 -7.33 43.28
N LEU A 16 -11.60 -8.46 43.91
CA LEU A 16 -12.10 -9.67 43.22
C LEU A 16 -13.57 -9.55 42.79
N CYS A 17 -14.32 -8.62 43.39
CA CYS A 17 -15.72 -8.30 43.05
C CYS A 17 -15.86 -7.13 42.09
N LEU A 18 -14.76 -6.56 41.56
CA LEU A 18 -14.88 -5.71 40.39
C LEU A 18 -15.38 -6.62 39.26
N PRO A 19 -16.58 -6.39 38.71
CA PRO A 19 -17.03 -7.17 37.57
C PRO A 19 -15.97 -7.05 36.49
N TYR A 20 -15.43 -8.17 36.02
CA TYR A 20 -14.79 -8.23 34.72
C TYR A 20 -15.84 -7.74 33.73
N SER A 21 -15.79 -6.45 33.41
CA SER A 21 -16.74 -5.84 32.48
C SER A 21 -16.51 -6.52 31.15
N THR A 22 -17.49 -7.29 30.68
CA THR A 22 -17.42 -7.86 29.35
C THR A 22 -17.27 -6.71 28.35
N PRO A 23 -16.33 -6.77 27.42
CA PRO A 23 -16.13 -5.69 26.47
C PRO A 23 -17.43 -5.40 25.70
N ASP A 24 -17.89 -4.16 25.82
CA ASP A 24 -19.12 -3.65 25.24
C ASP A 24 -18.84 -2.35 24.48
N LEU A 25 -19.89 -1.72 23.93
CA LEU A 25 -19.72 -0.48 23.18
C LEU A 25 -19.15 0.67 24.03
N ALA A 26 -19.44 0.68 25.34
CA ALA A 26 -18.94 1.70 26.25
C ALA A 26 -17.44 1.50 26.53
N ALA A 27 -16.99 0.25 26.70
CA ALA A 27 -15.59 -0.13 26.81
C ALA A 27 -14.82 0.18 25.50
N ASP A 28 -15.41 -0.11 24.35
CA ASP A 28 -14.84 0.24 23.04
C ASP A 28 -14.69 1.76 22.90
N ARG A 29 -15.72 2.52 23.29
CA ARG A 29 -15.68 4.00 23.31
C ARG A 29 -14.57 4.51 24.22
N ALA A 30 -14.46 3.97 25.43
CA ALA A 30 -13.42 4.35 26.38
C ALA A 30 -12.03 4.07 25.82
N ALA A 31 -11.81 2.91 25.21
CA ALA A 31 -10.55 2.56 24.56
C ALA A 31 -10.19 3.51 23.41
N LEU A 32 -11.16 3.91 22.59
CA LEU A 32 -10.95 4.91 21.54
C LEU A 32 -10.65 6.30 22.12
N LEU A 33 -11.28 6.71 23.22
CA LEU A 33 -10.92 7.97 23.89
C LEU A 33 -9.51 7.91 24.50
N THR A 34 -9.12 6.78 25.07
CA THR A 34 -7.75 6.54 25.57
C THR A 34 -6.74 6.64 24.42
N LEU A 35 -7.02 5.98 23.29
CA LEU A 35 -6.21 6.13 22.08
C LEU A 35 -6.10 7.61 21.68
N ARG A 36 -7.22 8.34 21.66
CA ARG A 36 -7.26 9.77 21.33
C ARG A 36 -6.39 10.62 22.25
N SER A 37 -6.37 10.33 23.55
CA SER A 37 -5.55 11.07 24.51
C SER A 37 -4.07 10.69 24.47
N ALA A 38 -3.75 9.46 24.04
CA ALA A 38 -2.39 8.95 24.04
C ALA A 38 -1.58 9.37 22.81
N VAL A 39 -2.23 9.47 21.64
CA VAL A 39 -1.56 9.86 20.39
C VAL A 39 -1.63 11.37 20.18
N GLY A 40 -0.53 11.94 19.72
CA GLY A 40 -0.44 13.34 19.33
C GLY A 40 -0.91 13.59 17.89
N GLY A 41 -0.65 14.81 17.42
CA GLY A 41 -0.95 15.24 16.04
C GLY A 41 -2.28 15.98 15.91
N ARG A 42 -2.93 15.87 14.74
CA ARG A 42 -4.22 16.54 14.52
C ARG A 42 -5.28 15.93 15.42
N THR A 43 -6.00 16.78 16.14
CA THR A 43 -7.06 16.35 17.05
C THR A 43 -8.19 15.65 16.29
N PHE A 44 -8.55 14.47 16.77
CA PHE A 44 -9.73 13.75 16.31
C PHE A 44 -10.96 14.65 16.44
N ARG A 45 -11.72 14.84 15.36
CA ARG A 45 -13.05 15.48 15.41
C ARG A 45 -14.12 14.53 15.96
N TRP A 46 -13.75 13.70 16.93
CA TRP A 46 -14.66 12.80 17.62
C TRP A 46 -15.40 13.58 18.69
N ASN A 47 -16.73 13.61 18.60
CA ASN A 47 -17.55 14.26 19.61
C ASN A 47 -17.61 13.37 20.85
N ALA A 48 -16.76 13.68 21.84
CA ALA A 48 -16.67 12.92 23.09
C ALA A 48 -17.97 13.00 23.92
N SER A 49 -18.82 14.00 23.69
CA SER A 49 -20.13 14.11 24.36
C SER A 49 -21.14 13.09 23.85
N GLN A 50 -20.91 12.46 22.68
CA GLN A 50 -21.79 11.41 22.20
C GLN A 50 -21.55 10.10 22.96
N PRO A 51 -22.64 9.37 23.30
CA PRO A 51 -22.56 8.11 24.06
C PRO A 51 -22.02 6.95 23.23
N THR A 52 -22.09 7.04 21.89
CA THR A 52 -21.63 5.99 20.97
C THR A 52 -20.49 6.47 20.09
N PRO A 53 -19.46 5.63 19.87
CA PRO A 53 -18.37 5.94 18.96
C PRO A 53 -18.71 5.62 17.50
N CYS A 54 -19.87 5.02 17.21
CA CYS A 54 -20.18 4.47 15.88
C CYS A 54 -20.32 5.52 14.77
N ASN A 55 -20.55 6.78 15.14
CA ASN A 55 -20.61 7.91 14.20
C ASN A 55 -19.28 8.66 14.10
N TRP A 56 -18.25 8.23 14.83
CA TRP A 56 -16.95 8.87 14.79
C TRP A 56 -16.25 8.55 13.47
N ALA A 57 -15.61 9.57 12.91
CA ALA A 57 -14.87 9.41 11.66
C ALA A 57 -13.87 8.27 11.77
N GLY A 58 -13.95 7.32 10.83
CA GLY A 58 -13.08 6.14 10.79
C GLY A 58 -13.57 4.94 11.62
N VAL A 59 -14.62 5.08 12.41
CA VAL A 59 -15.19 4.00 13.25
C VAL A 59 -16.40 3.39 12.55
N LYS A 60 -16.52 2.06 12.57
CA LYS A 60 -17.79 1.36 12.28
C LYS A 60 -18.08 0.34 13.37
N CYS A 61 -19.35 0.20 13.67
CA CYS A 61 -19.84 -0.78 14.63
C CYS A 61 -20.76 -1.80 13.97
N GLU A 62 -20.73 -3.04 14.46
CA GLU A 62 -21.71 -4.08 14.18
C GLU A 62 -22.03 -4.80 15.49
N GLY A 63 -23.30 -5.14 15.73
CA GLY A 63 -23.69 -5.87 16.95
C GLY A 63 -23.29 -5.17 18.26
N ASN A 64 -23.41 -3.84 18.33
CA ASN A 64 -22.98 -3.01 19.47
C ASN A 64 -21.49 -3.12 19.81
N ARG A 65 -20.63 -3.44 18.85
CA ARG A 65 -19.17 -3.47 19.05
C ARG A 65 -18.45 -2.79 17.90
N VAL A 66 -17.30 -2.18 18.17
CA VAL A 66 -16.44 -1.58 17.14
C VAL A 66 -15.76 -2.68 16.35
N THR A 67 -16.10 -2.79 15.06
CA THR A 67 -15.54 -3.80 14.15
C THR A 67 -14.52 -3.23 13.17
N VAL A 68 -14.51 -1.91 12.96
CA VAL A 68 -13.60 -1.23 12.05
C VAL A 68 -13.07 0.06 12.68
N LEU A 69 -11.75 0.19 12.71
CA LEU A 69 -11.05 1.46 12.96
C LEU A 69 -10.14 1.77 11.78
N ARG A 70 -10.44 2.84 11.03
CA ARG A 70 -9.68 3.30 9.86
C ARG A 70 -9.31 4.77 10.03
N LEU A 71 -8.04 5.00 10.34
CA LEU A 71 -7.45 6.33 10.52
C LEU A 71 -6.21 6.52 9.62
N PRO A 72 -6.31 6.29 8.29
CA PRO A 72 -5.16 6.42 7.42
C PRO A 72 -4.73 7.88 7.26
N GLY A 73 -3.45 8.19 7.46
CA GLY A 73 -2.89 9.50 7.11
C GLY A 73 -3.51 10.69 7.84
N VAL A 74 -3.99 10.51 9.07
CA VAL A 74 -4.58 11.60 9.88
C VAL A 74 -3.55 12.31 10.76
N ALA A 75 -2.26 12.11 10.47
CA ALA A 75 -1.11 12.69 11.16
C ALA A 75 -1.01 12.29 12.64
N LEU A 76 -1.35 11.05 12.98
CA LEU A 76 -1.13 10.54 14.35
C LEU A 76 0.37 10.44 14.65
N THR A 77 0.78 10.86 15.84
CA THR A 77 2.15 10.74 16.35
C THR A 77 2.16 10.07 17.72
N GLY A 78 3.35 9.66 18.19
CA GLY A 78 3.52 8.97 19.48
C GLY A 78 3.28 7.47 19.38
N THR A 79 3.10 6.82 20.54
CA THR A 79 2.98 5.36 20.66
C THR A 79 1.53 4.92 20.82
N LEU A 80 1.23 3.67 20.46
CA LEU A 80 -0.06 3.08 20.79
C LEU A 80 -0.11 2.76 22.30
N PRO A 81 -1.16 3.20 23.03
CA PRO A 81 -1.30 2.87 24.44
C PRO A 81 -1.60 1.39 24.63
N SER A 82 -1.09 0.81 25.72
CA SER A 82 -1.44 -0.56 26.13
C SER A 82 -2.86 -0.64 26.71
N GLY A 83 -3.51 -1.78 26.53
CA GLY A 83 -4.80 -2.13 27.15
C GLY A 83 -6.03 -1.68 26.36
N ILE A 84 -5.88 -0.90 25.28
CA ILE A 84 -7.01 -0.49 24.45
C ILE A 84 -7.60 -1.66 23.65
N PHE A 85 -6.77 -2.63 23.27
CA PHE A 85 -7.18 -3.75 22.42
C PHE A 85 -7.87 -4.85 23.22
N SER A 86 -7.62 -4.94 24.54
CA SER A 86 -8.39 -5.79 25.46
C SER A 86 -9.87 -5.39 25.54
N ASN A 87 -10.21 -4.15 25.18
CA ASN A 87 -11.60 -3.72 25.01
C ASN A 87 -12.09 -3.92 23.57
N LEU A 88 -11.28 -3.59 22.56
CA LEU A 88 -11.65 -3.66 21.13
C LEU A 88 -11.62 -5.10 20.55
N THR A 89 -12.16 -6.08 21.28
CA THR A 89 -12.03 -7.52 20.98
C THR A 89 -12.72 -7.98 19.68
N GLU A 90 -13.75 -7.26 19.22
CA GLU A 90 -14.50 -7.57 17.98
C GLU A 90 -13.98 -6.83 16.75
N ILE A 91 -12.81 -6.17 16.84
CA ILE A 91 -12.24 -5.46 15.71
C ILE A 91 -11.79 -6.42 14.61
N ARG A 92 -12.35 -6.24 13.42
CA ARG A 92 -12.03 -7.03 12.22
C ARG A 92 -11.07 -6.31 11.29
N THR A 93 -11.07 -4.97 11.31
CA THR A 93 -10.15 -4.16 10.50
C THR A 93 -9.56 -3.03 11.33
N LEU A 94 -8.24 -3.07 11.49
CA LEU A 94 -7.45 -1.99 12.07
C LEU A 94 -6.54 -1.41 10.99
N SER A 95 -6.74 -0.13 10.67
CA SER A 95 -5.92 0.58 9.69
C SER A 95 -5.42 1.89 10.27
N LEU A 96 -4.13 1.92 10.59
CA LEU A 96 -3.40 3.09 11.07
C LEU A 96 -2.29 3.51 10.10
N ARG A 97 -2.33 3.02 8.85
CA ARG A 97 -1.35 3.30 7.80
C ARG A 97 -1.10 4.81 7.59
N LEU A 98 0.11 5.16 7.18
CA LEU A 98 0.51 6.51 6.73
C LEU A 98 0.50 7.59 7.80
N ASN A 99 0.58 7.23 9.06
CA ASN A 99 0.78 8.18 10.15
C ASN A 99 2.28 8.26 10.50
N SER A 100 2.59 8.78 11.68
CA SER A 100 3.92 8.94 12.23
C SER A 100 4.03 8.25 13.60
N LEU A 101 3.28 7.15 13.79
CA LEU A 101 3.27 6.36 15.02
C LEU A 101 4.60 5.64 15.24
N THR A 102 5.05 5.58 16.49
CA THR A 102 6.34 5.02 16.90
C THR A 102 6.18 3.92 17.95
N GLY A 103 7.29 3.26 18.31
CA GLY A 103 7.34 2.25 19.37
C GLY A 103 6.90 0.85 18.92
N PRO A 104 6.90 -0.12 19.84
CA PRO A 104 6.47 -1.48 19.55
C PRO A 104 4.95 -1.61 19.44
N LEU A 105 4.50 -2.70 18.82
CA LEU A 105 3.09 -3.07 18.86
C LEU A 105 2.72 -3.56 20.27
N PRO A 106 1.62 -3.07 20.86
CA PRO A 106 1.26 -3.43 22.22
C PRO A 106 0.72 -4.87 22.27
N SER A 107 1.03 -5.59 23.35
CA SER A 107 0.79 -7.02 23.47
C SER A 107 -0.68 -7.40 23.56
N ASP A 108 -1.54 -6.50 24.04
CA ASP A 108 -2.99 -6.68 24.11
C ASP A 108 -3.66 -6.73 22.73
N LEU A 109 -2.96 -6.37 21.65
CA LEU A 109 -3.44 -6.64 20.29
C LEU A 109 -3.65 -8.14 20.04
N ALA A 110 -3.04 -9.01 20.86
CA ALA A 110 -3.31 -10.44 20.88
C ALA A 110 -4.78 -10.78 21.22
N ASP A 111 -5.51 -9.90 21.90
CA ASP A 111 -6.90 -10.13 22.31
C ASP A 111 -7.92 -9.94 21.17
N CYS A 112 -7.51 -9.27 20.08
CA CYS A 112 -8.33 -9.05 18.89
C CYS A 112 -8.41 -10.32 18.01
N LYS A 113 -8.98 -11.42 18.53
CA LYS A 113 -9.04 -12.73 17.84
C LYS A 113 -9.85 -12.72 16.54
N THR A 114 -10.71 -11.72 16.35
CA THR A 114 -11.54 -11.53 15.16
C THR A 114 -10.86 -10.69 14.07
N LEU A 115 -9.63 -10.23 14.29
CA LEU A 115 -8.91 -9.36 13.38
C LEU A 115 -8.60 -10.05 12.05
N ARG A 116 -9.06 -9.43 10.96
CA ARG A 116 -8.90 -9.94 9.58
C ARG A 116 -7.93 -9.10 8.76
N ASN A 117 -7.92 -7.79 8.96
CA ASN A 117 -7.07 -6.87 8.19
C ASN A 117 -6.33 -5.95 9.15
N LEU A 118 -5.00 -6.02 9.12
CA LEU A 118 -4.10 -5.14 9.86
C LEU A 118 -3.22 -4.35 8.88
N TYR A 119 -3.41 -3.04 8.84
CA TYR A 119 -2.68 -2.12 7.97
C TYR A 119 -1.95 -1.05 8.78
N LEU A 120 -0.63 -1.23 8.94
CA LEU A 120 0.23 -0.36 9.73
C LEU A 120 1.34 0.29 8.89
N GLN A 121 1.31 0.12 7.57
CA GLN A 121 2.39 0.54 6.69
C GLN A 121 2.61 2.06 6.64
N GLY A 122 3.87 2.46 6.43
CA GLY A 122 4.24 3.87 6.33
C GLY A 122 4.12 4.64 7.65
N ASN A 123 4.50 3.98 8.75
CA ASN A 123 4.66 4.57 10.09
C ASN A 123 6.14 4.46 10.50
N ARG A 124 6.43 4.61 11.80
CA ARG A 124 7.75 4.49 12.42
C ARG A 124 7.73 3.45 13.56
N PHE A 125 6.88 2.42 13.46
CA PHE A 125 6.83 1.34 14.45
C PHE A 125 8.17 0.60 14.51
N SER A 126 8.60 0.18 15.69
CA SER A 126 9.95 -0.36 15.94
C SER A 126 9.94 -1.59 16.84
N GLY A 127 11.08 -2.25 16.97
CA GLY A 127 11.20 -3.50 17.74
C GLY A 127 10.84 -4.72 16.89
N GLU A 128 10.73 -5.88 17.53
CA GLU A 128 10.42 -7.14 16.84
C GLU A 128 8.96 -7.22 16.40
N ILE A 129 8.69 -7.96 15.32
CA ILE A 129 7.31 -8.33 14.96
C ILE A 129 6.82 -9.32 16.03
N PRO A 130 5.76 -9.02 16.80
CA PRO A 130 5.35 -9.91 17.87
C PRO A 130 4.79 -11.24 17.34
N ALA A 131 5.23 -12.35 17.93
CA ALA A 131 4.80 -13.69 17.54
C ALA A 131 3.27 -13.92 17.66
N PHE A 132 2.58 -13.17 18.52
CA PHE A 132 1.12 -13.28 18.67
C PHE A 132 0.37 -12.91 17.38
N LEU A 133 0.92 -12.06 16.51
CA LEU A 133 0.27 -11.71 15.24
C LEU A 133 0.07 -12.95 14.38
N PHE A 134 0.97 -13.92 14.47
CA PHE A 134 0.91 -15.18 13.76
C PHE A 134 -0.01 -16.22 14.42
N GLN A 135 -0.65 -15.85 15.53
CA GLN A 135 -1.67 -16.66 16.21
C GLN A 135 -3.10 -16.15 15.95
N LEU A 136 -3.25 -14.99 15.31
CA LEU A 136 -4.53 -14.43 14.92
C LEU A 136 -5.07 -15.14 13.67
N GLY A 137 -5.64 -16.34 13.86
CA GLY A 137 -6.01 -17.27 12.77
C GLY A 137 -7.02 -16.74 11.75
N ASP A 138 -7.72 -15.64 12.06
CA ASP A 138 -8.65 -14.95 11.17
C ASP A 138 -8.00 -13.90 10.25
N LEU A 139 -6.69 -13.63 10.41
CA LEU A 139 -5.97 -12.71 9.56
C LEU A 139 -6.00 -13.15 8.09
N VAL A 140 -6.40 -12.20 7.25
CA VAL A 140 -6.41 -12.29 5.78
C VAL A 140 -5.34 -11.39 5.19
N ARG A 141 -5.12 -10.21 5.78
CA ARG A 141 -4.15 -9.22 5.29
C ARG A 141 -3.34 -8.64 6.44
N LEU A 142 -2.02 -8.76 6.33
CA LEU A 142 -1.06 -8.16 7.23
C LEU A 142 -0.11 -7.29 6.42
N ASN A 143 -0.15 -5.97 6.65
CA ASN A 143 0.78 -5.04 6.00
C ASN A 143 1.51 -4.22 7.06
N LEU A 144 2.81 -4.52 7.22
CA LEU A 144 3.74 -3.86 8.13
C LEU A 144 4.84 -3.10 7.37
N ALA A 145 4.71 -2.96 6.04
CA ALA A 145 5.72 -2.37 5.17
C ALA A 145 6.10 -0.94 5.57
N SER A 146 7.34 -0.53 5.29
CA SER A 146 7.84 0.82 5.59
C SER A 146 7.61 1.22 7.04
N ASN A 147 8.25 0.48 7.92
CA ASN A 147 8.39 0.77 9.35
C ASN A 147 9.86 0.52 9.75
N ASN A 148 10.13 0.50 11.04
CA ASN A 148 11.43 0.24 11.64
C ASN A 148 11.43 -1.10 12.41
N PHE A 149 10.64 -2.09 11.97
CA PHE A 149 10.64 -3.42 12.60
C PHE A 149 11.99 -4.12 12.39
N SER A 150 12.49 -4.79 13.42
CA SER A 150 13.80 -5.46 13.45
C SER A 150 13.67 -6.91 13.91
N GLY A 151 14.79 -7.64 13.93
CA GLY A 151 14.82 -9.04 14.35
C GLY A 151 14.29 -10.00 13.28
N GLU A 152 14.07 -11.24 13.66
CA GLU A 152 13.65 -12.30 12.73
C GLU A 152 12.15 -12.22 12.41
N ILE A 153 11.76 -12.78 11.25
CA ILE A 153 10.35 -13.04 10.95
C ILE A 153 9.90 -14.22 11.84
N PRO A 154 8.92 -14.04 12.75
CA PRO A 154 8.54 -15.11 13.66
C PRO A 154 8.06 -16.37 12.95
N THR A 155 8.38 -17.52 13.54
CA THR A 155 7.79 -18.80 13.13
C THR A 155 6.30 -18.83 13.50
N GLY A 156 5.48 -19.49 12.69
CA GLY A 156 4.04 -19.59 12.94
C GLY A 156 3.11 -19.08 11.83
N LEU A 157 3.63 -18.61 10.68
CA LEU A 157 2.75 -18.22 9.57
C LEU A 157 1.88 -19.38 9.04
N ASP A 158 2.31 -20.62 9.25
CA ASP A 158 1.54 -21.84 8.96
C ASP A 158 0.20 -21.89 9.71
N LYS A 159 0.09 -21.22 10.87
CA LYS A 159 -1.15 -21.11 11.65
C LYS A 159 -2.16 -20.15 11.00
N LEU A 160 -1.71 -19.21 10.17
CA LEU A 160 -2.54 -18.22 9.51
C LEU A 160 -3.19 -18.79 8.23
N LYS A 161 -4.07 -19.77 8.40
CA LYS A 161 -4.73 -20.52 7.31
C LYS A 161 -5.54 -19.67 6.32
N ARG A 162 -5.85 -18.42 6.70
CA ARG A 162 -6.66 -17.47 5.92
C ARG A 162 -5.83 -16.36 5.26
N LEU A 163 -4.53 -16.28 5.55
CA LEU A 163 -3.67 -15.20 5.09
C LEU A 163 -3.51 -15.25 3.56
N ARG A 164 -3.79 -14.11 2.91
CA ARG A 164 -3.65 -13.92 1.47
C ARG A 164 -2.62 -12.85 1.12
N THR A 165 -2.46 -11.84 1.97
CA THR A 165 -1.51 -10.74 1.77
C THR A 165 -0.58 -10.61 2.95
N LEU A 166 0.73 -10.63 2.68
CA LEU A 166 1.78 -10.35 3.65
C LEU A 166 2.80 -9.39 3.05
N TYR A 167 2.87 -8.19 3.59
CA TYR A 167 3.82 -7.15 3.17
C TYR A 167 4.66 -6.72 4.36
N LEU A 168 5.97 -6.93 4.24
CA LEU A 168 7.00 -6.67 5.26
C LEU A 168 8.16 -5.85 4.68
N GLU A 169 8.05 -5.38 3.43
CA GLU A 169 9.12 -4.67 2.74
C GLU A 169 9.50 -3.35 3.42
N ASN A 170 10.74 -2.88 3.19
CA ASN A 170 11.27 -1.65 3.78
C ASN A 170 11.20 -1.65 5.32
N ASN A 171 11.81 -2.65 5.95
CA ASN A 171 12.03 -2.72 7.40
C ASN A 171 13.51 -3.02 7.67
N GLN A 172 13.83 -3.46 8.90
CA GLN A 172 15.16 -3.86 9.34
C GLN A 172 15.18 -5.34 9.76
N LEU A 173 14.32 -6.17 9.14
CA LEU A 173 14.18 -7.58 9.47
C LEU A 173 15.42 -8.36 9.04
N SER A 174 15.86 -9.29 9.89
CA SER A 174 17.07 -10.09 9.69
C SER A 174 16.78 -11.60 9.77
N GLY A 175 17.82 -12.42 9.59
CA GLY A 175 17.69 -13.87 9.59
C GLY A 175 17.08 -14.42 8.30
N SER A 176 16.66 -15.68 8.35
CA SER A 176 16.11 -16.38 7.19
C SER A 176 14.61 -16.14 7.01
N ILE A 177 14.12 -16.27 5.77
CA ILE A 177 12.67 -16.42 5.54
C ILE A 177 12.28 -17.80 6.08
N PRO A 178 11.41 -17.89 7.12
CA PRO A 178 11.04 -19.19 7.66
C PRO A 178 10.40 -20.07 6.58
N ALA A 179 10.60 -21.39 6.67
CA ALA A 179 9.92 -22.34 5.79
C ALA A 179 8.45 -22.43 6.22
N LEU A 180 7.55 -21.87 5.42
CA LEU A 180 6.15 -21.71 5.80
C LEU A 180 5.24 -22.48 4.86
N GLU A 181 4.24 -23.15 5.42
CA GLU A 181 3.18 -23.83 4.67
C GLU A 181 1.94 -22.96 4.46
N VAL A 182 2.11 -21.69 4.05
CA VAL A 182 0.96 -20.81 3.75
C VAL A 182 0.40 -21.13 2.36
N LYS A 183 -0.56 -22.06 2.30
CA LYS A 183 -1.11 -22.57 1.03
C LYS A 183 -1.89 -21.52 0.22
N LYS A 184 -2.39 -20.45 0.86
CA LYS A 184 -3.29 -19.46 0.24
C LYS A 184 -2.70 -18.05 0.09
N LEU A 185 -1.40 -17.89 0.35
CA LEU A 185 -0.75 -16.59 0.15
C LEU A 185 -0.72 -16.24 -1.34
N GLU A 186 -1.29 -15.09 -1.68
CA GLU A 186 -1.45 -14.56 -3.05
C GLU A 186 -0.52 -13.37 -3.29
N GLN A 187 -0.24 -12.61 -2.24
CA GLN A 187 0.57 -11.40 -2.27
C GLN A 187 1.62 -11.45 -1.17
N PHE A 188 2.87 -11.28 -1.55
CA PHE A 188 4.01 -11.39 -0.66
C PHE A 188 5.10 -10.41 -1.09
N ASN A 189 5.67 -9.68 -0.14
CA ASN A 189 6.82 -8.83 -0.36
C ASN A 189 7.64 -8.69 0.93
N VAL A 190 8.95 -8.96 0.84
CA VAL A 190 9.93 -8.83 1.92
C VAL A 190 11.16 -8.02 1.48
N SER A 191 11.08 -7.35 0.34
CA SER A 191 12.17 -6.58 -0.23
C SER A 191 12.68 -5.48 0.71
N PHE A 192 13.92 -5.05 0.51
CA PHE A 192 14.57 -3.98 1.25
C PHE A 192 14.56 -4.21 2.77
N ASN A 193 15.12 -5.36 3.17
CA ASN A 193 15.35 -5.75 4.56
C ASN A 193 16.83 -6.20 4.71
N GLN A 194 17.15 -6.95 5.76
CA GLN A 194 18.47 -7.54 6.04
C GLN A 194 18.38 -9.09 6.07
N LEU A 195 17.43 -9.66 5.33
CA LEU A 195 17.19 -11.10 5.31
C LEU A 195 18.31 -11.84 4.57
N ASN A 196 18.55 -13.09 4.95
CA ASN A 196 19.61 -13.92 4.38
C ASN A 196 19.17 -15.39 4.17
N GLY A 197 20.04 -16.16 3.53
CA GLY A 197 19.82 -17.58 3.27
C GLY A 197 18.94 -17.88 2.04
N SER A 198 18.54 -19.14 1.92
CA SER A 198 17.78 -19.61 0.76
C SER A 198 16.29 -19.24 0.83
N ILE A 199 15.71 -18.84 -0.29
CA ILE A 199 14.25 -18.65 -0.44
C ILE A 199 13.55 -20.02 -0.32
N PRO A 200 12.66 -20.21 0.68
CA PRO A 200 11.94 -21.47 0.84
C PRO A 200 11.09 -21.79 -0.39
N ALA A 201 10.95 -23.09 -0.69
CA ALA A 201 10.29 -23.59 -1.90
C ALA A 201 8.90 -22.97 -2.16
N ARG A 202 8.14 -22.71 -1.10
CA ARG A 202 6.80 -22.11 -1.18
C ARG A 202 6.79 -20.72 -1.82
N PHE A 203 7.86 -19.95 -1.66
CA PHE A 203 7.95 -18.55 -2.09
C PHE A 203 8.58 -18.37 -3.48
N LYS A 204 9.10 -19.44 -4.08
CA LYS A 204 9.77 -19.40 -5.40
C LYS A 204 8.88 -18.87 -6.54
N GLY A 205 7.56 -18.89 -6.36
CA GLY A 205 6.58 -18.42 -7.35
C GLY A 205 6.24 -16.92 -7.29
N PHE A 206 6.76 -16.18 -6.30
CA PHE A 206 6.61 -14.73 -6.25
C PHE A 206 7.64 -14.04 -7.15
N GLU A 207 7.36 -12.80 -7.54
CA GLU A 207 8.24 -12.01 -8.42
C GLU A 207 9.60 -11.73 -7.76
N LEU A 208 10.64 -11.56 -8.58
CA LEU A 208 11.99 -11.21 -8.12
C LEU A 208 12.02 -9.95 -7.26
N SER A 209 11.19 -8.95 -7.62
CA SER A 209 11.03 -7.69 -6.89
C SER A 209 10.60 -7.87 -5.44
N ALA A 210 9.92 -8.97 -5.10
CA ALA A 210 9.47 -9.26 -3.74
C ALA A 210 10.60 -9.60 -2.77
N PHE A 211 11.81 -9.87 -3.29
CA PHE A 211 12.98 -10.30 -2.51
C PHE A 211 14.17 -9.34 -2.61
N GLU A 212 14.08 -8.34 -3.50
CA GLU A 212 15.15 -7.39 -3.80
C GLU A 212 15.68 -6.69 -2.53
N GLY A 213 16.96 -6.30 -2.53
CA GLY A 213 17.54 -5.54 -1.41
C GLY A 213 17.70 -6.35 -0.13
N ASN A 214 17.87 -7.68 -0.25
CA ASN A 214 18.25 -8.61 0.82
C ASN A 214 19.46 -9.46 0.39
N SER A 215 20.05 -10.22 1.32
CA SER A 215 21.12 -11.19 1.07
C SER A 215 20.58 -12.61 0.84
N LEU A 216 19.50 -12.72 0.07
CA LEU A 216 18.80 -13.98 -0.21
C LEU A 216 19.33 -14.66 -1.48
N CYS A 217 19.18 -15.98 -1.56
CA CYS A 217 19.51 -16.78 -2.76
C CYS A 217 18.45 -17.85 -3.03
N GLY A 218 18.51 -18.49 -4.20
CA GLY A 218 17.52 -19.44 -4.69
C GLY A 218 16.39 -18.75 -5.45
N LYS A 219 15.71 -19.50 -6.35
CA LYS A 219 14.65 -18.96 -7.22
C LYS A 219 13.62 -18.12 -6.43
N PRO A 220 13.16 -16.96 -6.92
CA PRO A 220 13.43 -16.38 -8.25
C PRO A 220 14.78 -15.67 -8.40
N LEU A 221 15.61 -15.62 -7.35
CA LEU A 221 16.98 -15.07 -7.39
C LEU A 221 17.99 -16.11 -7.92
N ASP A 222 19.24 -15.69 -7.99
CA ASP A 222 20.38 -16.55 -8.35
C ASP A 222 20.53 -17.73 -7.39
N ALA A 223 21.12 -18.83 -7.87
CA ALA A 223 21.32 -20.04 -7.07
C ALA A 223 22.18 -19.77 -5.82
N CYS A 224 21.95 -20.54 -4.76
CA CYS A 224 22.76 -20.47 -3.55
C CYS A 224 24.14 -21.10 -3.81
N ALA A 225 25.19 -20.51 -3.23
CA ALA A 225 26.53 -21.09 -3.31
C ALA A 225 26.59 -22.39 -2.50
N GLY A 226 26.85 -23.52 -3.16
CA GLY A 226 26.95 -24.84 -2.54
C GLY A 226 25.89 -25.86 -2.96
N ASP A 227 24.93 -25.48 -3.80
CA ASP A 227 23.97 -26.41 -4.42
C ASP A 227 24.60 -27.15 -5.62
N ASP A 228 25.79 -27.75 -5.43
CA ASP A 228 26.20 -28.88 -6.27
C ASP A 228 25.44 -30.10 -5.74
N GLU A 229 24.51 -30.64 -6.52
CA GLU A 229 23.77 -31.86 -6.21
C GLU A 229 24.75 -33.04 -5.99
N GLY A 230 25.14 -33.25 -4.73
CA GLY A 230 26.01 -34.33 -4.28
C GLY A 230 25.30 -35.68 -4.34
N GLY A 231 25.41 -36.36 -5.47
CA GLY A 231 25.20 -37.81 -5.58
C GLY A 231 26.34 -38.59 -4.92
N SER A 232 26.00 -39.23 -3.80
CA SER A 232 26.64 -40.34 -3.06
C SER A 232 28.07 -40.81 -3.41
N SER A 233 28.88 -40.87 -2.36
CA SER A 233 30.21 -41.47 -2.20
C SER A 233 30.30 -42.99 -2.43
N ILE A 234 31.41 -43.45 -3.02
CA ILE A 234 32.17 -44.62 -2.52
C ILE A 234 33.66 -44.26 -2.50
N VAL A 235 34.28 -44.45 -1.35
CA VAL A 235 35.71 -44.28 -1.01
C VAL A 235 36.44 -45.61 -1.22
N VAL A 236 37.70 -45.58 -1.68
CA VAL A 236 38.91 -46.24 -1.10
C VAL A 236 40.15 -46.03 -2.03
N PRO A 237 41.39 -45.94 -1.51
CA PRO A 237 42.47 -45.13 -2.09
C PRO A 237 43.70 -45.92 -2.60
N SER A 238 44.49 -45.31 -3.50
CA SER A 238 45.98 -45.20 -3.44
C SER A 238 46.57 -44.56 -4.71
N THR A 239 47.48 -43.60 -4.50
CA THR A 239 48.33 -42.86 -5.46
C THR A 239 49.49 -43.75 -5.98
N PRO A 240 50.29 -43.41 -7.03
CA PRO A 240 50.61 -42.04 -7.48
C PRO A 240 50.69 -41.76 -9.00
N SER A 241 50.46 -40.47 -9.30
CA SER A 241 51.13 -39.60 -10.28
C SER A 241 51.62 -40.17 -11.62
N ARG A 242 50.92 -39.82 -12.71
CA ARG A 242 51.53 -39.47 -14.00
C ARG A 242 50.56 -38.70 -14.91
N ASP A 243 51.10 -37.65 -15.52
CA ASP A 243 50.45 -36.70 -16.42
C ASP A 243 49.61 -37.35 -17.53
N GLY A 244 48.42 -36.80 -17.77
CA GLY A 244 47.57 -37.16 -18.91
C GLY A 244 46.24 -36.41 -18.93
N LYS A 245 46.18 -35.28 -19.64
CA LYS A 245 44.92 -34.62 -20.05
C LYS A 245 44.12 -35.54 -21.00
N PRO A 246 42.80 -35.67 -20.81
CA PRO A 246 41.85 -35.44 -21.91
C PRO A 246 40.64 -34.63 -21.38
N GLY A 247 40.02 -33.66 -22.06
CA GLY A 247 39.59 -33.61 -23.45
C GLY A 247 38.15 -33.04 -23.44
N LYS A 248 37.97 -31.74 -23.18
CA LYS A 248 36.67 -31.07 -23.31
C LYS A 248 36.26 -31.11 -24.79
N LYS A 249 35.20 -31.84 -25.13
CA LYS A 249 34.63 -31.82 -26.49
C LYS A 249 34.08 -30.42 -26.77
N LYS A 250 34.88 -29.61 -27.48
CA LYS A 250 34.42 -28.34 -28.06
C LYS A 250 33.49 -28.67 -29.21
N LEU A 251 32.29 -28.11 -29.19
CA LEU A 251 31.39 -28.13 -30.35
C LEU A 251 32.08 -27.41 -31.52
N SER A 252 32.04 -28.03 -32.70
CA SER A 252 32.64 -27.50 -33.93
C SER A 252 32.10 -26.09 -34.20
N GLY A 253 32.96 -25.17 -34.64
CA GLY A 253 32.57 -23.80 -34.99
C GLY A 253 31.42 -23.75 -36.01
N GLY A 254 31.27 -24.79 -36.84
CA GLY A 254 30.13 -24.94 -37.76
C GLY A 254 28.79 -25.17 -37.05
N ALA A 255 28.76 -25.87 -35.91
CA ALA A 255 27.53 -26.08 -35.14
C ALA A 255 27.07 -24.79 -34.45
N ILE A 256 28.03 -23.99 -33.96
CA ILE A 256 27.74 -22.69 -33.35
C ILE A 256 27.27 -21.69 -34.41
N ALA A 257 27.91 -21.66 -35.59
CA ALA A 257 27.48 -20.82 -36.71
C ALA A 257 26.06 -21.20 -37.21
N GLY A 258 25.74 -22.50 -37.28
CA GLY A 258 24.42 -22.97 -37.69
C GLY A 258 23.28 -22.55 -36.76
N ILE A 259 23.50 -22.57 -35.43
CA ILE A 259 22.49 -22.16 -34.45
C ILE A 259 22.24 -20.65 -34.53
N VAL A 260 23.28 -19.84 -34.72
CA VAL A 260 23.14 -18.38 -34.82
C VAL A 260 22.39 -18.00 -36.11
N ILE A 261 22.74 -18.60 -37.24
CA ILE A 261 22.08 -18.31 -38.53
C ILE A 261 20.61 -18.78 -38.51
N GLY A 262 20.34 -19.96 -37.93
CA GLY A 262 18.97 -20.46 -37.77
C GLY A 262 18.11 -19.59 -36.86
N SER A 263 18.69 -19.04 -35.79
CA SER A 263 17.99 -18.15 -34.86
C SER A 263 17.65 -16.81 -35.49
N VAL A 264 18.54 -16.25 -36.32
CA VAL A 264 18.30 -14.99 -37.04
C VAL A 264 17.21 -15.17 -38.10
N LEU A 265 17.26 -16.25 -38.89
CA LEU A 265 16.23 -16.53 -39.90
C LEU A 265 14.86 -16.82 -39.26
N GLY A 266 14.85 -17.57 -38.15
CA GLY A 266 13.62 -17.83 -37.38
C GLY A 266 13.01 -16.55 -36.81
N PHE A 267 13.84 -15.65 -36.28
CA PHE A 267 13.39 -14.35 -35.77
C PHE A 267 12.80 -13.47 -36.89
N ILE A 268 13.45 -13.42 -38.06
CA ILE A 268 12.93 -12.67 -39.22
C ILE A 268 11.57 -13.22 -39.67
N LEU A 269 11.39 -14.55 -39.69
CA LEU A 269 10.14 -15.18 -40.09
C LEU A 269 9.01 -14.88 -39.09
N ILE A 270 9.31 -14.88 -37.79
CA ILE A 270 8.37 -14.47 -36.73
C ILE A 270 7.95 -13.00 -36.89
N VAL A 271 8.91 -12.11 -37.16
CA VAL A 271 8.62 -10.69 -37.40
C VAL A 271 7.73 -10.50 -38.63
N LEU A 272 7.97 -11.23 -39.72
CA LEU A 272 7.12 -11.17 -40.92
C LEU A 272 5.69 -11.67 -40.66
N VAL A 273 5.53 -12.74 -39.86
CA VAL A 273 4.21 -13.23 -39.44
C VAL A 273 3.49 -12.18 -38.58
N LEU A 274 4.20 -11.55 -37.63
CA LEU A 274 3.62 -10.49 -36.81
C LEU A 274 3.20 -9.28 -37.64
N ILE A 275 4.01 -8.87 -38.62
CA ILE A 275 3.65 -7.80 -39.55
C ILE A 275 2.40 -8.18 -40.36
N PHE A 276 2.30 -9.41 -40.84
CA PHE A 276 1.12 -9.88 -41.59
C PHE A 276 -0.15 -9.89 -40.71
N LEU A 277 -0.05 -10.37 -39.46
CA LEU A 277 -1.17 -10.38 -38.51
C LEU A 277 -1.60 -8.95 -38.12
N CYS A 278 -0.65 -8.04 -37.92
CA CYS A 278 -0.92 -6.63 -37.65
C CYS A 278 -1.59 -5.94 -38.84
N ARG A 279 -1.18 -6.24 -40.09
CA ARG A 279 -1.82 -5.73 -41.30
C ARG A 279 -3.23 -6.30 -41.50
N LYS A 280 -3.47 -7.57 -41.13
CA LYS A 280 -4.81 -8.18 -41.15
C LYS A 280 -5.74 -7.53 -40.12
N LYS A 281 -5.23 -7.21 -38.92
CA LYS A 281 -5.99 -6.52 -37.86
C LYS A 281 -6.34 -5.08 -38.24
N SER A 282 -5.46 -4.38 -38.94
CA SER A 282 -5.74 -3.04 -39.49
C SER A 282 -6.81 -3.08 -40.58
N ARG A 283 -6.75 -4.07 -41.48
CA ARG A 283 -7.74 -4.23 -42.56
C ARG A 283 -9.14 -4.61 -42.05
N SER A 284 -9.23 -5.29 -40.90
CA SER A 284 -10.51 -5.60 -40.22
C SER A 284 -11.14 -4.41 -39.52
N LYS A 285 -10.36 -3.39 -39.14
CA LYS A 285 -10.85 -2.21 -38.42
C LYS A 285 -11.45 -1.14 -39.35
N SER A 286 -11.25 -1.27 -40.65
CA SER A 286 -11.70 -0.29 -41.66
C SER A 286 -13.06 -0.61 -42.30
N ARG A 287 -13.80 -1.64 -41.84
CA ARG A 287 -14.98 -2.14 -42.56
C ARG A 287 -16.30 -2.15 -41.78
N SER A 288 -16.42 -1.40 -40.69
CA SER A 288 -17.66 -1.40 -39.91
C SER A 288 -17.97 -0.04 -39.27
N ILE A 289 -18.15 1.01 -40.07
CA ILE A 289 -19.05 2.12 -39.76
C ILE A 289 -19.59 2.64 -41.10
N ASP A 290 -20.80 2.21 -41.47
CA ASP A 290 -21.64 2.89 -42.46
C ASP A 290 -22.89 3.44 -41.76
N ILE A 291 -23.35 4.57 -42.32
CA ILE A 291 -24.21 5.62 -41.78
C ILE A 291 -25.70 5.25 -41.84
N ALA A 292 -26.48 5.69 -40.85
CA ALA A 292 -27.90 5.96 -41.03
C ALA A 292 -28.31 7.25 -40.30
N SER A 293 -28.75 8.21 -41.10
CA SER A 293 -29.22 9.56 -40.81
C SER A 293 -30.65 9.59 -40.23
N ILE A 294 -30.95 10.57 -39.36
CA ILE A 294 -32.27 11.24 -39.33
C ILE A 294 -32.06 12.75 -39.09
N LYS A 295 -32.78 13.54 -39.91
CA LYS A 295 -32.76 15.00 -40.11
C LYS A 295 -33.72 15.76 -39.17
N GLN A 296 -33.37 17.04 -38.94
CA GLN A 296 -34.21 18.27 -38.81
C GLN A 296 -35.21 18.34 -37.63
N GLN A 297 -35.46 19.48 -36.99
CA GLN A 297 -35.81 20.77 -37.60
C GLN A 297 -35.70 21.94 -36.60
N GLU A 298 -35.29 23.09 -37.13
CA GLU A 298 -35.19 24.43 -36.54
C GLU A 298 -36.55 25.15 -36.61
N LEU A 299 -36.85 26.03 -35.65
CA LEU A 299 -37.97 26.99 -35.71
C LEU A 299 -37.60 28.29 -34.96
N GLU A 300 -37.94 29.41 -35.59
CA GLU A 300 -37.33 30.74 -35.53
C GLU A 300 -37.76 31.66 -34.36
N ILE A 301 -37.06 32.80 -34.31
CA ILE A 301 -36.98 33.96 -33.38
C ILE A 301 -38.23 34.88 -33.52
N PRO A 302 -38.58 35.81 -32.58
CA PRO A 302 -38.08 37.21 -32.65
C PRO A 302 -38.02 38.03 -31.32
N GLY A 303 -37.07 39.00 -31.23
CA GLY A 303 -37.13 40.32 -30.51
C GLY A 303 -37.46 40.38 -28.99
N GLU A 304 -36.98 41.26 -28.11
CA GLU A 304 -36.40 42.61 -28.19
C GLU A 304 -35.64 42.92 -26.86
N LYS A 305 -35.01 44.10 -26.82
CA LYS A 305 -34.10 44.69 -25.82
C LYS A 305 -34.81 45.28 -24.56
N PRO A 306 -34.07 45.81 -23.56
CA PRO A 306 -34.35 45.64 -22.12
C PRO A 306 -35.10 46.82 -21.48
N LEU A 307 -35.55 46.64 -20.22
CA LEU A 307 -35.46 47.63 -19.11
C LEU A 307 -35.87 46.97 -17.78
N ALA A 308 -35.42 47.59 -16.68
CA ALA A 308 -35.29 47.02 -15.34
C ALA A 308 -36.46 47.35 -14.39
N GLU A 309 -36.33 46.80 -13.17
CA GLU A 309 -36.91 47.19 -11.85
C GLU A 309 -38.18 46.46 -11.37
N ALA A 310 -38.04 45.68 -10.27
CA ALA A 310 -38.57 46.00 -8.93
C ALA A 310 -38.65 44.76 -7.99
N GLU A 311 -38.20 44.96 -6.76
CA GLU A 311 -38.65 44.40 -5.46
C GLU A 311 -38.80 42.88 -5.16
N ASN A 312 -38.00 42.47 -4.15
CA ASN A 312 -38.26 41.62 -2.97
C ASN A 312 -39.34 40.50 -2.94
N GLY A 313 -38.87 39.29 -2.55
CA GLY A 313 -39.46 38.55 -1.42
C GLY A 313 -39.96 37.11 -1.66
N GLY A 314 -39.18 36.12 -1.19
CA GLY A 314 -39.72 34.93 -0.51
C GLY A 314 -39.98 33.63 -1.28
N GLY A 315 -39.13 32.62 -1.02
CA GLY A 315 -39.57 31.26 -0.67
C GLY A 315 -39.82 30.20 -1.76
N GLY A 316 -38.88 29.26 -1.88
CA GLY A 316 -39.22 27.82 -1.99
C GLY A 316 -39.12 27.14 -3.36
N GLY A 317 -38.11 26.27 -3.51
CA GLY A 317 -38.35 24.90 -3.98
C GLY A 317 -38.00 24.50 -5.42
N SER A 318 -36.87 23.80 -5.55
CA SER A 318 -36.50 22.82 -6.60
C SER A 318 -36.28 23.38 -8.03
N GLY A 319 -35.32 22.93 -8.84
CA GLY A 319 -34.36 21.85 -8.79
C GLY A 319 -33.74 21.71 -10.19
N TYR A 320 -32.58 21.08 -10.25
CA TYR A 320 -31.84 20.66 -11.46
C TYR A 320 -30.86 21.65 -12.09
N ALA A 321 -29.69 21.72 -11.42
CA ALA A 321 -28.40 22.06 -11.99
C ALA A 321 -27.94 20.98 -12.99
N ASN A 322 -27.35 21.40 -14.11
CA ASN A 322 -26.55 20.51 -14.97
C ASN A 322 -25.07 20.69 -14.68
N SER A 323 -24.48 19.56 -14.28
CA SER A 323 -23.13 19.34 -13.77
C SER A 323 -22.14 19.16 -14.93
N TYR A 324 -21.15 20.05 -15.00
CA TYR A 324 -19.89 19.73 -15.66
C TYR A 324 -19.07 18.89 -14.68
N SER A 325 -18.84 17.62 -15.03
CA SER A 325 -18.27 16.61 -14.13
C SER A 325 -16.86 16.99 -13.64
N VAL A 326 -16.72 17.15 -12.32
CA VAL A 326 -15.47 17.41 -11.57
C VAL A 326 -14.40 16.33 -11.84
N ALA A 327 -14.80 15.13 -12.29
CA ALA A 327 -13.91 14.04 -12.71
C ALA A 327 -12.97 14.43 -13.87
N ALA A 328 -13.42 15.28 -14.81
CA ALA A 328 -12.60 15.72 -15.94
C ALA A 328 -11.49 16.68 -15.52
N ALA A 329 -11.70 17.46 -14.46
CA ALA A 329 -10.73 18.43 -13.96
C ALA A 329 -9.54 17.75 -13.25
N ALA A 330 -9.77 16.60 -12.60
CA ALA A 330 -8.72 15.79 -11.97
C ALA A 330 -7.81 15.12 -13.01
N ALA A 331 -8.40 14.56 -14.08
CA ALA A 331 -7.65 14.01 -15.20
C ALA A 331 -6.86 15.10 -15.97
N ALA A 332 -7.46 16.28 -16.17
CA ALA A 332 -6.81 17.43 -16.79
C ALA A 332 -5.76 18.13 -15.89
N ALA A 333 -5.75 17.84 -14.58
CA ALA A 333 -4.75 18.42 -13.67
C ALA A 333 -3.35 17.79 -13.83
N MET A 334 -3.25 16.60 -14.43
CA MET A 334 -2.02 15.81 -14.53
C MET A 334 -1.51 15.64 -15.97
N VAL A 335 -2.34 15.98 -16.95
CA VAL A 335 -1.97 16.07 -18.36
C VAL A 335 -1.92 17.56 -18.70
N GLY A 336 -0.75 18.19 -18.58
CA GLY A 336 -0.55 19.55 -19.08
C GLY A 336 -0.96 19.64 -20.55
N SER A 337 -1.68 20.70 -20.93
CA SER A 337 -2.11 20.96 -22.30
C SER A 337 -0.90 21.02 -23.26
N GLY A 338 -0.68 19.94 -24.01
CA GLY A 338 0.28 19.88 -25.11
C GLY A 338 -0.34 19.06 -26.25
N LYS A 339 -0.58 19.70 -27.39
CA LYS A 339 -1.00 19.05 -28.65
C LYS A 339 0.01 17.96 -29.04
N GLY A 340 -0.52 16.89 -29.65
CA GLY A 340 0.19 15.63 -29.85
C GLY A 340 1.48 15.70 -30.67
N ALA A 341 2.38 14.79 -30.33
CA ALA A 341 3.34 14.17 -31.24
C ALA A 341 3.71 12.79 -30.67
N ASP A 342 3.39 11.74 -31.41
CA ASP A 342 4.00 10.43 -31.22
C ASP A 342 5.49 10.55 -31.56
N LEU A 343 6.38 10.30 -30.61
CA LEU A 343 7.73 9.79 -30.87
C LEU A 343 8.15 8.85 -29.74
N ASN A 344 8.57 7.67 -30.16
CA ASN A 344 9.01 6.54 -29.38
C ASN A 344 10.39 6.87 -28.73
N GLY A 345 10.43 6.92 -27.40
CA GLY A 345 11.65 7.10 -26.60
C GLY A 345 11.30 7.02 -25.11
N GLY A 346 11.81 6.01 -24.40
CA GLY A 346 11.34 5.58 -23.08
C GLY A 346 11.35 6.67 -21.98
N GLY A 347 10.21 6.83 -21.33
CA GLY A 347 10.05 7.67 -20.15
C GLY A 347 8.61 7.62 -19.66
N ALA A 348 8.20 6.50 -19.07
CA ALA A 348 6.92 6.45 -18.38
C ALA A 348 6.89 7.54 -17.31
N LYS A 349 5.96 8.48 -17.42
CA LYS A 349 5.70 9.55 -16.44
C LYS A 349 5.53 8.90 -15.06
N LYS A 350 6.51 9.05 -14.16
CA LYS A 350 6.62 8.26 -12.93
C LYS A 350 6.44 9.12 -11.69
N LEU A 351 5.56 8.67 -10.78
CA LEU A 351 5.45 9.20 -9.43
C LEU A 351 6.69 8.79 -8.60
N VAL A 352 7.37 9.76 -7.99
CA VAL A 352 8.61 9.56 -7.22
C VAL A 352 8.30 9.72 -5.72
N PHE A 353 8.60 8.70 -4.92
CA PHE A 353 8.40 8.72 -3.47
C PHE A 353 9.65 9.19 -2.74
N PHE A 354 9.47 9.92 -1.62
CA PHE A 354 10.59 10.37 -0.80
C PHE A 354 11.16 9.23 0.06
N GLY A 355 12.49 9.13 0.12
CA GLY A 355 13.19 8.13 0.92
C GLY A 355 12.83 6.69 0.53
N LYS A 356 12.90 5.77 1.50
CA LYS A 356 12.43 4.37 1.38
C LYS A 356 10.92 4.24 1.67
N ALA A 357 10.15 5.29 1.46
CA ALA A 357 8.71 5.24 1.68
C ALA A 357 8.09 4.21 0.71
N ALA A 358 7.24 3.32 1.24
CA ALA A 358 6.51 2.35 0.44
C ALA A 358 5.77 3.08 -0.69
N LYS A 359 5.64 2.41 -1.83
CA LYS A 359 4.66 2.82 -2.83
C LYS A 359 3.28 2.52 -2.26
N VAL A 360 2.67 3.56 -1.72
CA VAL A 360 1.37 3.49 -1.04
C VAL A 360 0.21 3.57 -2.04
N PHE A 361 0.51 4.13 -3.22
CA PHE A 361 -0.33 4.29 -4.40
C PHE A 361 0.58 4.51 -5.61
N ASP A 362 0.09 4.30 -6.82
CA ASP A 362 0.79 4.67 -8.05
C ASP A 362 0.18 5.93 -8.69
N LEU A 363 0.72 6.34 -9.84
CA LEU A 363 0.23 7.55 -10.52
C LEU A 363 -1.20 7.33 -11.02
N GLU A 364 -1.50 6.12 -11.50
CA GLU A 364 -2.79 5.69 -12.02
C GLU A 364 -3.87 5.72 -10.94
N ASP A 365 -3.57 5.26 -9.74
CA ASP A 365 -4.45 5.32 -8.57
C ASP A 365 -4.77 6.77 -8.20
N LEU A 366 -3.78 7.66 -8.29
CA LEU A 366 -3.98 9.10 -8.02
C LEU A 366 -4.83 9.77 -9.12
N LEU A 367 -4.65 9.36 -10.37
CA LEU A 367 -5.45 9.82 -11.52
C LEU A 367 -6.90 9.34 -11.45
N ARG A 368 -7.13 8.14 -10.91
CA ARG A 368 -8.47 7.55 -10.74
C ARG A 368 -9.17 8.02 -9.47
N ALA A 369 -8.44 8.62 -8.53
CA ALA A 369 -8.96 9.09 -7.25
C ALA A 369 -10.08 10.12 -7.44
N SER A 370 -11.08 10.10 -6.55
CA SER A 370 -12.02 11.21 -6.47
C SER A 370 -11.28 12.42 -5.90
N ALA A 371 -11.41 13.59 -6.54
CA ALA A 371 -10.71 14.80 -6.14
C ALA A 371 -11.70 15.93 -5.82
N GLU A 372 -11.56 16.51 -4.64
CA GLU A 372 -12.29 17.70 -4.19
C GLU A 372 -11.31 18.88 -4.08
N VAL A 373 -11.66 20.05 -4.62
CA VAL A 373 -10.81 21.24 -4.50
C VAL A 373 -10.83 21.74 -3.06
N LEU A 374 -9.67 21.72 -2.39
CA LEU A 374 -9.52 22.25 -1.03
C LEU A 374 -9.29 23.77 -1.03
N GLY A 375 -8.64 24.30 -2.07
CA GLY A 375 -8.37 25.72 -2.17
C GLY A 375 -7.43 26.10 -3.31
N LYS A 376 -7.58 27.32 -3.82
CA LYS A 376 -6.69 27.92 -4.82
C LYS A 376 -5.87 29.02 -4.15
N GLY A 377 -4.56 29.01 -4.38
CA GLY A 377 -3.65 30.03 -3.89
C GLY A 377 -2.72 30.51 -4.99
N THR A 378 -1.81 31.42 -4.63
CA THR A 378 -0.77 31.97 -5.52
C THR A 378 0.08 30.87 -6.14
N PHE A 379 0.42 29.84 -5.37
CA PHE A 379 1.20 28.66 -5.79
C PHE A 379 0.32 27.52 -6.33
N GLY A 380 -0.84 27.83 -6.92
CA GLY A 380 -1.72 26.87 -7.57
C GLY A 380 -2.78 26.23 -6.66
N THR A 381 -3.31 25.09 -7.07
CA THR A 381 -4.54 24.51 -6.51
C THR A 381 -4.23 23.28 -5.64
N ALA A 382 -4.83 23.22 -4.45
CA ALA A 382 -4.79 22.07 -3.57
C ALA A 382 -6.07 21.24 -3.74
N TYR A 383 -5.91 19.93 -3.82
CA TYR A 383 -6.98 18.95 -3.95
C TYR A 383 -6.88 17.94 -2.80
N LYS A 384 -8.02 17.43 -2.38
CA LYS A 384 -8.15 16.25 -1.54
C LYS A 384 -8.50 15.09 -2.45
N ALA A 385 -7.61 14.12 -2.56
CA ALA A 385 -7.82 12.91 -3.33
C ALA A 385 -8.16 11.74 -2.41
N VAL A 386 -9.21 10.97 -2.73
CA VAL A 386 -9.55 9.72 -2.04
C VAL A 386 -9.33 8.55 -2.99
N LEU A 387 -8.35 7.72 -2.66
CA LEU A 387 -7.96 6.52 -3.42
C LEU A 387 -8.96 5.38 -3.18
N GLU A 388 -9.00 4.40 -4.08
CA GLU A 388 -9.93 3.25 -4.01
C GLU A 388 -9.82 2.47 -2.69
N VAL A 389 -8.62 2.39 -2.12
CA VAL A 389 -8.35 1.76 -0.82
C VAL A 389 -8.76 2.62 0.39
N GLY A 390 -9.48 3.73 0.16
CA GLY A 390 -9.96 4.67 1.19
C GLY A 390 -8.87 5.57 1.77
N THR A 391 -7.70 5.61 1.14
CA THR A 391 -6.60 6.49 1.56
C THR A 391 -6.86 7.90 1.06
N VAL A 392 -6.76 8.88 1.96
CA VAL A 392 -6.93 10.29 1.63
C VAL A 392 -5.56 10.95 1.53
N VAL A 393 -5.27 11.61 0.41
CA VAL A 393 -4.03 12.37 0.20
C VAL A 393 -4.33 13.79 -0.23
N ALA A 394 -3.46 14.73 0.15
CA ALA A 394 -3.50 16.09 -0.36
C ALA A 394 -2.59 16.20 -1.60
N VAL A 395 -3.13 16.68 -2.71
CA VAL A 395 -2.39 16.88 -3.96
C VAL A 395 -2.29 18.38 -4.21
N LYS A 396 -1.08 18.90 -4.31
CA LYS A 396 -0.86 20.31 -4.68
C LYS A 396 -0.36 20.39 -6.10
N ARG A 397 -1.16 20.98 -6.99
CA ARG A 397 -0.72 21.37 -8.34
C ARG A 397 -0.17 22.77 -8.28
N LEU A 398 1.12 22.91 -8.57
CA LEU A 398 1.78 24.21 -8.65
C LEU A 398 1.39 24.92 -9.96
N LYS A 399 1.31 26.26 -9.91
CA LYS A 399 0.99 27.10 -11.06
C LYS A 399 2.29 27.55 -11.73
N ASP A 400 2.38 27.36 -13.05
CA ASP A 400 3.44 27.91 -13.93
C ASP A 400 4.86 27.73 -13.39
N VAL A 401 5.25 26.50 -13.03
CA VAL A 401 6.58 26.21 -12.53
C VAL A 401 7.54 26.01 -13.71
N THR A 402 8.37 27.03 -13.98
CA THR A 402 9.48 26.96 -14.95
C THR A 402 10.80 26.84 -14.19
N ILE A 403 11.11 25.64 -13.71
CA ILE A 403 12.42 25.30 -13.13
C ILE A 403 12.94 24.06 -13.86
N THR A 404 14.23 23.73 -13.78
CA THR A 404 14.72 22.48 -14.36
C THR A 404 14.37 21.28 -13.47
N GLU A 405 14.24 20.08 -14.04
CA GLU A 405 13.96 18.86 -13.25
C GLU A 405 15.03 18.64 -12.16
N LYS A 406 16.30 18.89 -12.49
CA LYS A 406 17.42 18.77 -11.55
C LYS A 406 17.25 19.71 -10.36
N GLU A 407 16.97 20.99 -10.63
CA GLU A 407 16.78 21.98 -9.58
C GLU A 407 15.53 21.70 -8.74
N PHE A 408 14.43 21.27 -9.37
CA PHE A 408 13.24 20.83 -8.64
C PHE A 408 13.55 19.68 -7.70
N ARG A 409 14.27 18.67 -8.19
CA ARG A 409 14.64 17.48 -7.42
C ARG A 409 15.47 17.84 -6.19
N GLU A 410 16.51 18.66 -6.34
CA GLU A 410 17.36 19.10 -5.22
C GLU A 410 16.54 19.85 -4.15
N LYS A 411 15.66 20.77 -4.58
CA LYS A 411 14.81 21.54 -3.67
C LYS A 411 13.75 20.68 -3.00
N ILE A 412 13.06 19.84 -3.76
CA ILE A 412 11.95 19.04 -3.24
C ILE A 412 12.46 17.91 -2.34
N GLU A 413 13.66 17.36 -2.58
CA GLU A 413 14.29 16.41 -1.65
C GLU A 413 14.63 17.05 -0.31
N THR A 414 15.09 18.31 -0.32
CA THR A 414 15.29 19.07 0.92
C THR A 414 13.98 19.25 1.70
N VAL A 415 12.88 19.58 1.01
CA VAL A 415 11.55 19.70 1.65
C VAL A 415 11.04 18.34 2.13
N GLY A 416 11.24 17.29 1.34
CA GLY A 416 10.82 15.93 1.67
C GLY A 416 11.57 15.32 2.85
N ALA A 417 12.78 15.80 3.14
CA ALA A 417 13.57 15.42 4.30
C ALA A 417 13.18 16.15 5.60
N MET A 418 12.31 17.16 5.54
CA MET A 418 11.85 17.88 6.73
C MET A 418 10.93 17.00 7.58
N ASP A 419 11.29 16.83 8.85
CA ASP A 419 10.48 16.12 9.85
C ASP A 419 10.16 17.08 11.00
N HIS A 420 8.89 17.44 11.14
CA HIS A 420 8.40 18.31 12.20
C HIS A 420 6.98 17.91 12.57
N GLU A 421 6.65 17.96 13.86
CA GLU A 421 5.33 17.62 14.41
C GLU A 421 4.13 18.36 13.79
N ASN A 422 4.33 19.55 13.21
CA ASN A 422 3.29 20.40 12.65
C ASN A 422 3.26 20.34 11.11
N LEU A 423 4.18 19.58 10.50
CA LEU A 423 4.24 19.40 9.05
C LEU A 423 3.51 18.11 8.65
N VAL A 424 2.77 18.19 7.55
CA VAL A 424 2.25 17.00 6.88
C VAL A 424 3.40 16.40 6.07
N PRO A 425 3.75 15.11 6.28
CA PRO A 425 4.85 14.50 5.55
C PRO A 425 4.62 14.55 4.03
N LEU A 426 5.60 15.08 3.30
CA LEU A 426 5.59 15.04 1.85
C LEU A 426 5.97 13.62 1.40
N ARG A 427 5.03 12.89 0.77
CA ARG A 427 5.19 11.45 0.48
C ARG A 427 5.74 11.16 -0.91
N ALA A 428 5.32 11.94 -1.90
CA ALA A 428 5.75 11.77 -3.28
C ALA A 428 5.63 13.07 -4.06
N TYR A 429 6.30 13.13 -5.20
CA TYR A 429 6.17 14.18 -6.19
C TYR A 429 6.09 13.62 -7.61
N TYR A 430 5.57 14.44 -8.52
CA TYR A 430 5.58 14.20 -9.94
C TYR A 430 6.04 15.49 -10.62
N TYR A 431 6.94 15.36 -11.60
CA TYR A 431 7.47 16.46 -12.39
C TYR A 431 7.11 16.19 -13.85
N SER A 432 6.56 17.20 -14.55
CA SER A 432 5.99 17.08 -15.90
C SER A 432 6.53 18.10 -16.87
#